data_AF-A0A953BVN5-F1
#
_entry.id   AF-A0A953BVN5-F1
#
_cell.length_a   1.000
_cell.length_b   1.000
_cell.length_c   1.000
_cell.angle_alpha   90.00
_cell.angle_beta   90.00
_cell.angle_gamma   90.00
#
_symmetry.space_group_name_H-M   'P 1'
#
loop_
_entity.id
_entity.type
_entity.pdbx_description
1 polymer ?
#
loop_
_entity_poly.entity_id
_entity_poly.type
_entity_poly.pdbx_seq_one_letter_code
_entity_poly.pdbx_strand_id
1 'polypeptide(L)'
;MTRFVATLAAVVVFPFAENAVRADAVPAATAASDAAQSARPIDRLTPTHKQVTVIRPRHNNQAVDLQTYCLNADGEILACVSPMTEFSVRGGGKGAKSYVQIYSADGELKVEHPLDFVATAINVSPQGDVYVAGQGQLARLNSDGTVAHRAPTPNIANPEEFKKQAIEDAKRQQEEFTSQFQELIDQAAASLTELEAIPEADRTRQQQAQVKLLQRQKEVYEQQRDAMKLQAEQFFNIESAVQNKSGITALAVTDQDVYVCCQSLKGRGYDVWRTDHEFQNGTVVLTGLLGCCGQMDVQAAGDRLFVAENTKFKVGIYDRDGQPIHSFGSRDRKAEEGFGSCCNPMNVRCCPDGAILAAESSIGNIKRFDADGKLVQLIGKAKIGGGCKHVALGWDAKRDRYYIMHEDKSEICALWSLAEAPEHTEDELLAKAAREGLGEKLVGGWAREGLGPAKKRAGSGNPVSSLLGALFGAGDDASEGFNSEVPFDRVEFHADGRQSVTGGRLSAYGTAWSWSCVKQDGSTLYVAELLEDMEYENVRIEFVNDNEIRVALLYGEAVASTTRYLREGSEQAQEAGEAVAEPAVGEAGAPVETSVVEP
;
A
#
# COMPACT_ATOMS: atom_id res chain seq x y z
N MET A 1 -10.76 58.59 -64.83
CA MET A 1 -9.94 57.36 -64.73
C MET A 1 -10.85 56.21 -64.32
N THR A 2 -11.25 55.42 -65.32
CA THR A 2 -11.36 53.94 -65.37
C THR A 2 -11.77 53.21 -64.05
N ARG A 3 -13.00 52.67 -63.88
CA ARG A 3 -13.57 51.36 -64.34
C ARG A 3 -12.91 50.14 -63.64
N PHE A 4 -13.50 49.06 -63.10
CA PHE A 4 -14.77 48.26 -63.18
C PHE A 4 -14.75 47.29 -61.93
N VAL A 5 -15.81 46.89 -61.18
CA VAL A 5 -16.93 45.92 -61.45
C VAL A 5 -16.41 44.49 -61.76
N ALA A 6 -16.86 43.31 -61.26
CA ALA A 6 -18.07 42.80 -60.60
C ALA A 6 -17.85 41.40 -59.95
N THR A 7 -18.81 41.04 -59.09
CA THR A 7 -19.33 39.72 -58.66
C THR A 7 -19.55 38.69 -59.77
N LEU A 8 -19.51 37.38 -59.47
CA LEU A 8 -20.53 36.43 -59.95
C LEU A 8 -20.59 35.12 -59.13
N ALA A 9 -21.81 34.72 -58.77
CA ALA A 9 -22.18 33.40 -58.26
C ALA A 9 -22.51 32.45 -59.42
N ALA A 10 -22.35 31.13 -59.23
CA ALA A 10 -23.00 30.13 -60.05
C ALA A 10 -23.35 28.89 -59.21
N VAL A 11 -24.65 28.75 -58.95
CA VAL A 11 -25.34 27.53 -58.57
C VAL A 11 -25.60 26.73 -59.85
N VAL A 12 -25.31 25.43 -59.85
CA VAL A 12 -25.84 24.48 -60.85
C VAL A 12 -26.42 23.29 -60.10
N VAL A 13 -27.59 22.88 -60.54
CA VAL A 13 -28.50 21.94 -59.89
C VAL A 13 -29.01 20.92 -60.92
N PHE A 14 -29.05 19.64 -60.48
CA PHE A 14 -29.76 18.43 -60.98
C PHE A 14 -29.29 17.74 -62.29
N PRO A 15 -29.53 16.40 -62.48
CA PRO A 15 -30.60 15.58 -61.89
C PRO A 15 -30.25 14.15 -61.36
N PHE A 16 -31.27 13.56 -60.73
CA PHE A 16 -31.44 12.16 -60.33
C PHE A 16 -31.31 11.15 -61.50
N ALA A 17 -30.73 9.97 -61.24
CA ALA A 17 -31.27 8.66 -61.63
C ALA A 17 -30.55 7.51 -60.92
N GLU A 18 -31.35 6.50 -60.56
CA GLU A 18 -31.07 5.31 -59.74
C GLU A 18 -30.08 4.31 -60.34
N ASN A 19 -29.38 3.56 -59.48
CA ASN A 19 -29.52 2.10 -59.43
C ASN A 19 -28.82 1.48 -58.21
N ALA A 20 -29.60 0.72 -57.45
CA ALA A 20 -29.20 -0.05 -56.29
C ALA A 20 -28.64 -1.42 -56.69
N VAL A 21 -27.65 -1.94 -55.95
CA VAL A 21 -27.56 -3.36 -55.58
C VAL A 21 -26.95 -3.49 -54.18
N ARG A 22 -27.57 -4.39 -53.41
CA ARG A 22 -27.48 -4.65 -51.96
C ARG A 22 -26.12 -5.15 -51.46
N ALA A 23 -25.83 -4.85 -50.20
CA ALA A 23 -25.16 -5.75 -49.27
C ALA A 23 -26.07 -5.93 -48.04
N ASP A 24 -26.33 -7.18 -47.69
CA ASP A 24 -27.37 -7.60 -46.76
C ASP A 24 -27.06 -7.22 -45.31
N ALA A 25 -28.03 -6.57 -44.67
CA ALA A 25 -28.10 -6.37 -43.23
C ALA A 25 -28.88 -7.52 -42.58
N VAL A 26 -28.29 -8.14 -41.56
CA VAL A 26 -28.99 -9.04 -40.63
C VAL A 26 -29.58 -8.19 -39.49
N PRO A 27 -30.85 -8.39 -39.10
CA PRO A 27 -31.68 -7.33 -38.55
C PRO A 27 -31.50 -7.10 -37.05
N ALA A 28 -31.45 -5.82 -36.67
CA ALA A 28 -31.76 -5.36 -35.32
C ALA A 28 -33.24 -5.61 -35.04
N ALA A 29 -33.53 -6.59 -34.18
CA ALA A 29 -34.87 -6.79 -33.64
C ALA A 29 -35.05 -5.95 -32.38
N THR A 30 -35.98 -5.03 -32.48
CA THR A 30 -36.53 -4.19 -31.44
C THR A 30 -37.26 -5.01 -30.38
N ALA A 31 -36.83 -4.89 -29.13
CA ALA A 31 -37.66 -5.15 -27.95
C ALA A 31 -37.25 -4.16 -26.84
N ALA A 32 -37.51 -2.89 -27.07
CA ALA A 32 -37.51 -1.87 -26.03
C ALA A 32 -38.96 -1.40 -25.83
N SER A 33 -39.71 -2.12 -25.00
CA SER A 33 -40.75 -1.57 -24.12
C SER A 33 -41.33 -2.73 -23.31
N ASP A 34 -40.83 -2.92 -22.09
CA ASP A 34 -41.62 -3.30 -20.90
C ASP A 34 -40.67 -3.71 -19.76
N ALA A 35 -40.02 -2.71 -19.17
CA ALA A 35 -39.60 -2.73 -17.76
C ALA A 35 -39.11 -1.33 -17.35
N ALA A 36 -39.92 -0.29 -17.61
CA ALA A 36 -39.83 0.95 -16.84
C ALA A 36 -40.50 0.71 -15.48
N GLN A 37 -39.94 -0.21 -14.69
CA GLN A 37 -40.21 -0.28 -13.26
C GLN A 37 -39.29 0.73 -12.59
N SER A 38 -39.89 1.59 -11.77
CA SER A 38 -39.27 2.68 -11.02
C SER A 38 -38.00 2.23 -10.29
N ALA A 39 -36.84 2.48 -10.89
CA ALA A 39 -35.57 2.32 -10.21
C ALA A 39 -35.43 3.47 -9.20
N ARG A 40 -35.50 3.14 -7.91
CA ARG A 40 -34.99 4.04 -6.86
C ARG A 40 -33.55 4.43 -7.24
N PRO A 41 -33.09 5.66 -6.95
CA PRO A 41 -31.69 6.00 -7.15
C PRO A 41 -30.83 4.96 -6.41
N ILE A 42 -30.06 4.18 -7.18
CA ILE A 42 -29.11 3.22 -6.61
C ILE A 42 -28.06 4.08 -5.90
N ASP A 43 -28.01 3.97 -4.58
CA ASP A 43 -26.88 4.49 -3.83
C ASP A 43 -25.65 3.65 -4.22
N ARG A 44 -24.83 4.24 -5.10
CA ARG A 44 -23.64 3.58 -5.65
C ARG A 44 -22.56 3.36 -4.61
N LEU A 45 -22.68 3.99 -3.44
CA LEU A 45 -21.74 3.88 -2.33
C LEU A 45 -22.17 2.82 -1.31
N THR A 46 -23.36 2.24 -1.44
CA THR A 46 -23.75 1.09 -0.63
C THR A 46 -23.06 -0.18 -1.19
N PRO A 47 -22.25 -0.90 -0.40
CA PRO A 47 -21.63 -2.16 -0.81
C PRO A 47 -22.66 -3.19 -1.27
N THR A 48 -22.33 -3.95 -2.32
CA THR A 48 -23.15 -5.09 -2.77
C THR A 48 -22.59 -6.45 -2.37
N HIS A 49 -21.35 -6.47 -1.88
CA HIS A 49 -20.61 -7.63 -1.45
C HIS A 49 -19.96 -7.38 -0.09
N LYS A 50 -19.73 -8.45 0.67
CA LYS A 50 -18.91 -8.42 1.90
C LYS A 50 -17.87 -9.53 1.89
N GLN A 51 -16.75 -9.30 2.57
CA GLN A 51 -15.74 -10.33 2.78
C GLN A 51 -16.30 -11.48 3.61
N VAL A 52 -16.21 -12.70 3.08
CA VAL A 52 -16.74 -13.92 3.73
C VAL A 52 -15.62 -14.81 4.25
N THR A 53 -14.54 -14.96 3.48
CA THR A 53 -13.44 -15.85 3.83
C THR A 53 -12.11 -15.33 3.26
N VAL A 54 -11.02 -15.99 3.63
CA VAL A 54 -9.68 -15.73 3.09
C VAL A 54 -9.00 -17.03 2.69
N ILE A 55 -8.28 -17.01 1.58
CA ILE A 55 -7.53 -18.13 1.04
C ILE A 55 -6.06 -17.90 1.41
N ARG A 56 -5.42 -18.92 1.96
CA ARG A 56 -4.05 -18.85 2.48
C ARG A 56 -3.16 -19.83 1.74
N PRO A 57 -2.33 -19.35 0.81
CA PRO A 57 -1.31 -20.17 0.18
C PRO A 57 -0.43 -20.90 1.19
N ARG A 58 -0.22 -22.20 0.95
CA ARG A 58 0.64 -23.06 1.76
C ARG A 58 1.41 -24.03 0.89
N HIS A 59 2.63 -24.37 1.31
CA HIS A 59 3.42 -25.46 0.74
C HIS A 59 3.81 -26.42 1.86
N ASN A 60 3.49 -27.71 1.74
CA ASN A 60 3.70 -28.71 2.80
C ASN A 60 3.19 -28.24 4.19
N ASN A 61 1.98 -27.67 4.22
CA ASN A 61 1.33 -27.03 5.38
C ASN A 61 2.04 -25.79 5.96
N GLN A 62 3.18 -25.37 5.42
CA GLN A 62 3.87 -24.15 5.82
C GLN A 62 3.33 -22.95 5.05
N ALA A 63 3.26 -21.80 5.72
CA ALA A 63 2.90 -20.54 5.07
C ALA A 63 3.96 -20.19 4.02
N VAL A 64 3.52 -19.61 2.91
CA VAL A 64 4.37 -19.18 1.80
C VAL A 64 3.95 -17.78 1.36
N ASP A 65 4.90 -17.05 0.79
CA ASP A 65 4.70 -15.66 0.39
C ASP A 65 3.95 -15.58 -0.94
N LEU A 66 2.81 -14.88 -0.93
CA LEU A 66 2.02 -14.61 -2.12
C LEU A 66 2.55 -13.34 -2.80
N GLN A 67 2.99 -13.44 -4.06
CA GLN A 67 3.42 -12.28 -4.85
C GLN A 67 2.24 -11.59 -5.55
N THR A 68 1.36 -12.39 -6.14
CA THR A 68 0.18 -11.96 -6.87
C THR A 68 -0.70 -13.16 -7.23
N TYR A 69 -1.87 -12.93 -7.84
CA TYR A 69 -2.66 -13.97 -8.47
C TYR A 69 -3.46 -13.43 -9.66
N CYS A 70 -4.00 -14.33 -10.47
CA CYS A 70 -5.03 -14.03 -11.44
C CYS A 70 -6.13 -15.12 -11.40
N LEU A 71 -7.21 -14.92 -12.15
CA LEU A 71 -8.24 -15.94 -12.35
C LEU A 71 -8.19 -16.47 -13.77
N ASN A 72 -8.49 -17.76 -13.95
CA ASN A 72 -8.80 -18.32 -15.26
C ASN A 72 -10.29 -18.17 -15.60
N ALA A 73 -10.67 -18.58 -16.82
CA ALA A 73 -12.06 -18.51 -17.31
C ALA A 73 -13.06 -19.36 -16.49
N ASP A 74 -12.59 -20.27 -15.65
CA ASP A 74 -13.43 -21.09 -14.76
C ASP A 74 -13.62 -20.49 -13.36
N GLY A 75 -12.97 -19.37 -13.09
CA GLY A 75 -12.94 -18.73 -11.78
C GLY A 75 -11.99 -19.42 -10.81
N GLU A 76 -11.07 -20.26 -11.30
CA GLU A 76 -10.00 -20.81 -10.48
C GLU A 76 -8.93 -19.75 -10.26
N ILE A 77 -8.32 -19.79 -9.08
CA ILE A 77 -7.34 -18.80 -8.64
C ILE A 77 -5.95 -19.35 -8.89
N LEU A 78 -5.18 -18.68 -9.75
CA LEU A 78 -3.79 -19.01 -10.05
C LEU A 78 -2.89 -18.07 -9.24
N ALA A 79 -2.45 -18.56 -8.08
CA ALA A 79 -1.57 -17.84 -7.17
C ALA A 79 -0.10 -18.01 -7.57
N CYS A 80 0.60 -16.89 -7.71
CA CYS A 80 2.05 -16.83 -7.88
C CYS A 80 2.70 -16.68 -6.50
N VAL A 81 3.36 -17.74 -6.07
CA VAL A 81 3.98 -17.85 -4.74
C VAL A 81 5.48 -17.90 -4.92
N SER A 82 6.19 -16.94 -4.33
CA SER A 82 7.64 -16.86 -4.42
C SER A 82 8.19 -16.12 -3.20
N PRO A 83 9.47 -16.31 -2.83
CA PRO A 83 10.06 -15.60 -1.71
C PRO A 83 9.95 -14.09 -1.93
N MET A 84 9.60 -13.32 -0.90
CA MET A 84 9.51 -11.87 -1.03
C MET A 84 10.83 -11.29 -1.54
N THR A 85 10.73 -10.50 -2.61
CA THR A 85 11.82 -9.67 -3.13
C THR A 85 11.84 -8.34 -2.37
N GLU A 86 12.97 -7.62 -2.35
CA GLU A 86 13.38 -6.53 -1.42
C GLU A 86 12.39 -5.37 -1.13
N PHE A 87 11.19 -5.34 -1.73
CA PHE A 87 10.13 -4.37 -1.42
C PHE A 87 9.24 -4.77 -0.23
N SER A 88 9.40 -5.97 0.34
CA SER A 88 8.72 -6.40 1.57
C SER A 88 9.70 -6.69 2.70
N VAL A 89 9.32 -6.29 3.91
CA VAL A 89 10.09 -6.35 5.17
C VAL A 89 10.43 -7.79 5.61
N ARG A 90 9.98 -8.82 4.87
CA ARG A 90 10.27 -10.23 5.16
C ARG A 90 11.35 -10.76 4.23
N GLY A 91 12.60 -10.79 4.71
CA GLY A 91 13.74 -11.32 3.98
C GLY A 91 13.53 -12.78 3.55
N GLY A 92 13.60 -13.05 2.25
CA GLY A 92 13.56 -14.40 1.69
C GLY A 92 14.77 -15.24 2.13
N GLY A 93 14.51 -16.40 2.73
CA GLY A 93 15.54 -17.38 3.08
C GLY A 93 16.19 -17.99 1.83
N LYS A 94 17.52 -18.15 1.84
CA LYS A 94 18.24 -18.90 0.79
C LYS A 94 17.64 -20.31 0.65
N GLY A 95 17.13 -20.63 -0.55
CA GLY A 95 16.56 -21.94 -0.90
C GLY A 95 15.04 -22.00 -1.02
N ALA A 96 14.33 -20.89 -0.82
CA ALA A 96 12.89 -20.85 -1.00
C ALA A 96 12.52 -20.93 -2.49
N LYS A 97 11.61 -21.88 -2.81
CA LYS A 97 11.18 -22.20 -4.17
C LYS A 97 9.98 -21.35 -4.55
N SER A 98 9.80 -21.17 -5.85
CA SER A 98 8.64 -20.47 -6.41
C SER A 98 7.65 -21.48 -6.99
N TYR A 99 6.37 -21.14 -6.98
CA TYR A 99 5.29 -22.02 -7.38
C TYR A 99 4.17 -21.24 -8.07
N VAL A 100 3.49 -21.90 -9.01
CA VAL A 100 2.12 -21.57 -9.38
C VAL A 100 1.20 -22.54 -8.68
N GLN A 101 0.33 -22.02 -7.82
CA GLN A 101 -0.66 -22.82 -7.09
C GLN A 101 -2.05 -22.51 -7.65
N ILE A 102 -2.82 -23.54 -7.97
CA ILE A 102 -4.17 -23.42 -8.53
C ILE A 102 -5.19 -23.80 -7.45
N TYR A 103 -6.06 -22.87 -7.11
CA TYR A 103 -7.12 -23.07 -6.12
C TYR A 103 -8.50 -23.07 -6.77
N SER A 104 -9.45 -23.81 -6.18
CA SER A 104 -10.87 -23.65 -6.46
C SER A 104 -11.37 -22.25 -6.06
N ALA A 105 -12.54 -21.86 -6.55
CA ALA A 105 -13.22 -20.63 -6.12
C ALA A 105 -13.56 -20.61 -4.61
N ASP A 106 -13.54 -21.76 -3.95
CA ASP A 106 -13.76 -21.89 -2.51
C ASP A 106 -12.45 -21.95 -1.71
N GLY A 107 -11.29 -21.88 -2.38
CA GLY A 107 -9.97 -21.84 -1.74
C GLY A 107 -9.31 -23.19 -1.51
N GLU A 108 -9.78 -24.26 -2.15
CA GLU A 108 -9.16 -25.58 -2.06
C GLU A 108 -8.00 -25.68 -3.06
N LEU A 109 -6.79 -26.02 -2.58
CA LEU A 109 -5.62 -26.24 -3.44
C LEU A 109 -5.85 -27.49 -4.31
N LYS A 110 -5.86 -27.30 -5.63
CA LYS A 110 -6.00 -28.39 -6.61
C LYS A 110 -4.66 -28.89 -7.10
N VAL A 111 -3.78 -27.97 -7.48
CA VAL A 111 -2.51 -28.27 -8.15
C VAL A 111 -1.45 -27.29 -7.72
N GLU A 112 -0.20 -27.75 -7.65
CA GLU A 112 0.99 -26.93 -7.43
C GLU A 112 2.04 -27.28 -8.48
N HIS A 113 2.55 -26.27 -9.17
CA HIS A 113 3.61 -26.39 -10.18
C HIS A 113 4.84 -25.62 -9.73
N PRO A 114 6.00 -26.28 -9.54
CA PRO A 114 7.23 -25.60 -9.16
C PRO A 114 7.79 -24.78 -10.33
N LEU A 115 8.33 -23.61 -10.01
CA LEU A 115 9.11 -22.75 -10.89
C LEU A 115 10.58 -22.78 -10.49
N ASP A 116 11.46 -22.69 -11.48
CA ASP A 116 12.92 -22.66 -11.29
C ASP A 116 13.49 -21.24 -11.24
N PHE A 117 12.62 -20.21 -11.18
CA PHE A 117 12.97 -18.81 -10.99
C PHE A 117 11.95 -18.10 -10.10
N VAL A 118 12.34 -16.96 -9.52
CA VAL A 118 11.45 -16.14 -8.69
C VAL A 118 10.49 -15.38 -9.58
N ALA A 119 9.23 -15.81 -9.60
CA ALA A 119 8.16 -15.13 -10.32
C ALA A 119 7.47 -14.12 -9.40
N THR A 120 7.14 -12.94 -9.94
CA THR A 120 6.46 -11.85 -9.23
C THR A 120 5.18 -11.40 -9.94
N ALA A 121 4.94 -11.87 -11.16
CA ALA A 121 3.76 -11.57 -11.95
C ALA A 121 3.20 -12.86 -12.60
N ILE A 122 1.88 -12.93 -12.69
CA ILE A 122 1.14 -14.01 -13.38
C ILE A 122 -0.08 -13.44 -14.09
N ASN A 123 -0.39 -13.97 -15.28
CA ASN A 123 -1.67 -13.72 -15.93
C ASN A 123 -2.03 -14.87 -16.88
N VAL A 124 -3.26 -14.88 -17.38
CA VAL A 124 -3.76 -15.88 -18.35
C VAL A 124 -4.16 -15.21 -19.66
N SER A 125 -3.95 -15.90 -20.79
CA SER A 125 -4.51 -15.46 -22.07
C SER A 125 -6.01 -15.75 -22.14
N PRO A 126 -6.75 -15.11 -23.07
CA PRO A 126 -8.13 -15.49 -23.38
C PRO A 126 -8.30 -16.98 -23.76
N GLN A 127 -7.24 -17.63 -24.25
CA GLN A 127 -7.22 -19.04 -24.60
C GLN A 127 -6.93 -19.96 -23.41
N GLY A 128 -6.52 -19.40 -22.27
CA GLY A 128 -6.21 -20.15 -21.03
C GLY A 128 -4.74 -20.49 -20.84
N ASP A 129 -3.84 -20.02 -21.70
CA ASP A 129 -2.39 -20.18 -21.50
C ASP A 129 -1.93 -19.33 -20.31
N VAL A 130 -1.08 -19.90 -19.46
CA VAL A 130 -0.60 -19.24 -18.24
C VAL A 130 0.76 -18.60 -18.52
N TYR A 131 0.90 -17.33 -18.17
CA TYR A 131 2.14 -16.57 -18.30
C TYR A 131 2.63 -16.15 -16.93
N VAL A 132 3.91 -16.37 -16.66
CA VAL A 132 4.58 -15.97 -15.42
C VAL A 132 5.84 -15.17 -15.73
N ALA A 133 6.14 -14.17 -14.91
CA ALA A 133 7.33 -13.35 -15.06
C ALA A 133 7.90 -12.93 -13.71
N GLY A 134 9.21 -12.67 -13.68
CA GLY A 134 9.92 -12.19 -12.51
C GLY A 134 11.43 -12.27 -12.72
N GLN A 135 12.18 -11.41 -12.02
CA GLN A 135 13.64 -11.31 -12.17
C GLN A 135 14.12 -11.23 -13.62
N GLY A 136 13.41 -10.47 -14.47
CA GLY A 136 13.78 -10.30 -15.87
C GLY A 136 13.58 -11.53 -16.75
N GLN A 137 12.81 -12.51 -16.28
CA GLN A 137 12.43 -13.71 -17.02
C GLN A 137 10.93 -13.70 -17.30
N LEU A 138 10.55 -14.27 -18.44
CA LEU A 138 9.18 -14.48 -18.87
C LEU A 138 9.02 -15.94 -19.31
N ALA A 139 7.96 -16.60 -18.88
CA ALA A 139 7.65 -17.98 -19.26
C ALA A 139 6.16 -18.17 -19.55
N ARG A 140 5.86 -19.00 -20.56
CA ARG A 140 4.51 -19.53 -20.84
C ARG A 140 4.47 -20.97 -20.35
N LEU A 141 3.45 -21.33 -19.59
CA LEU A 141 3.25 -22.67 -19.05
C LEU A 141 2.19 -23.41 -19.87
N ASN A 142 2.39 -24.71 -20.05
CA ASN A 142 1.37 -25.62 -20.54
C ASN A 142 0.31 -25.87 -19.46
N SER A 143 -0.81 -26.51 -19.83
CA SER A 143 -1.89 -26.86 -18.90
C SER A 143 -1.48 -27.84 -17.79
N ASP A 144 -0.39 -28.58 -17.96
CA ASP A 144 0.23 -29.43 -16.93
C ASP A 144 1.26 -28.69 -16.06
N GLY A 145 1.40 -27.38 -16.26
CA GLY A 145 2.32 -26.48 -15.56
C GLY A 145 3.78 -26.59 -15.99
N THR A 146 4.10 -27.39 -17.00
CA THR A 146 5.45 -27.41 -17.56
C THR A 146 5.75 -26.14 -18.36
N VAL A 147 7.00 -25.69 -18.36
CA VAL A 147 7.41 -24.49 -19.11
C VAL A 147 7.41 -24.81 -20.61
N ALA A 148 6.46 -24.24 -21.36
CA ALA A 148 6.34 -24.38 -22.80
C ALA A 148 7.38 -23.52 -23.53
N HIS A 149 7.54 -22.28 -23.07
CA HIS A 149 8.48 -21.33 -23.63
C HIS A 149 9.03 -20.41 -22.53
N ARG A 150 10.29 -19.98 -22.67
CA ARG A 150 10.97 -19.08 -21.73
C ARG A 150 11.97 -18.19 -22.44
N ALA A 151 11.98 -16.92 -22.08
CA ALA A 151 12.93 -15.94 -22.59
C ALA A 151 13.23 -14.85 -21.53
N PRO A 152 14.32 -14.07 -21.68
CA PRO A 152 14.45 -12.80 -21.00
C PRO A 152 13.29 -11.87 -21.34
N THR A 153 12.93 -10.99 -20.41
CA THR A 153 11.93 -9.96 -20.69
C THR A 153 12.45 -8.98 -21.75
N PRO A 154 11.55 -8.36 -22.54
CA PRO A 154 11.95 -7.55 -23.71
C PRO A 154 12.78 -6.31 -23.34
N ASN A 155 12.64 -5.79 -22.11
CA ASN A 155 13.48 -4.70 -21.61
C ASN A 155 14.94 -5.11 -21.35
N ILE A 156 15.22 -6.41 -21.20
CA ILE A 156 16.57 -6.92 -20.94
C ILE A 156 17.28 -7.28 -22.24
N ALA A 157 16.61 -7.98 -23.17
CA ALA A 157 17.05 -8.48 -24.50
C ALA A 157 18.56 -8.73 -24.74
N ASN A 158 19.41 -7.72 -24.54
CA ASN A 158 20.86 -7.80 -24.36
C ASN A 158 21.29 -7.64 -22.86
N PRO A 159 21.53 -8.76 -22.13
CA PRO A 159 21.87 -8.73 -20.70
C PRO A 159 23.12 -7.93 -20.34
N GLU A 160 24.14 -7.91 -21.19
CA GLU A 160 25.39 -7.17 -20.92
C GLU A 160 25.16 -5.67 -20.97
N GLU A 161 24.43 -5.21 -21.98
CA GLU A 161 24.06 -3.81 -22.14
C GLU A 161 23.09 -3.37 -21.02
N PHE A 162 22.09 -4.18 -20.71
CA PHE A 162 21.17 -3.94 -19.60
C PHE A 162 21.94 -3.77 -18.28
N LYS A 163 22.87 -4.69 -17.98
CA LYS A 163 23.70 -4.63 -16.79
C LYS A 163 24.52 -3.34 -16.74
N LYS A 164 25.14 -2.95 -17.86
CA LYS A 164 25.92 -1.71 -17.93
C LYS A 164 25.04 -0.49 -17.63
N GLN A 165 23.87 -0.41 -18.27
CA GLN A 165 22.94 0.70 -18.08
C GLN A 165 22.36 0.75 -16.67
N ALA A 166 22.04 -0.39 -16.06
CA ALA A 166 21.56 -0.47 -14.68
C ALA A 166 22.61 0.04 -13.68
N ILE A 167 23.88 -0.30 -13.88
CA ILE A 167 24.99 0.20 -13.05
C ILE A 167 25.17 1.71 -13.21
N GLU A 168 25.11 2.21 -14.45
CA GLU A 168 25.20 3.64 -14.74
C GLU A 168 24.05 4.42 -14.11
N ASP A 169 22.81 3.93 -14.24
CA ASP A 169 21.64 4.53 -13.61
C ASP A 169 21.74 4.52 -12.08
N ALA A 170 22.18 3.43 -11.47
CA ALA A 170 22.34 3.34 -10.02
C ALA A 170 23.37 4.36 -9.49
N LYS A 171 24.50 4.53 -10.19
CA LYS A 171 25.49 5.57 -9.86
C LYS A 171 24.93 6.98 -10.02
N ARG A 172 24.21 7.23 -11.12
CA ARG A 172 23.55 8.51 -11.34
C ARG A 172 22.53 8.82 -10.25
N GLN A 173 21.68 7.87 -9.86
CA GLN A 173 20.70 8.07 -8.80
C GLN A 173 21.37 8.39 -7.47
N GLN A 174 22.47 7.72 -7.15
CA GLN A 174 23.26 8.02 -5.96
C GLN A 174 23.82 9.45 -6.00
N GLU A 175 24.39 9.88 -7.14
CA GLU A 175 24.89 11.25 -7.33
C GLU A 175 23.77 12.28 -7.17
N GLU A 176 22.63 12.07 -7.83
CA GLU A 176 21.44 12.93 -7.74
C GLU A 176 20.95 13.04 -6.29
N PHE A 177 20.87 11.92 -5.57
CA PHE A 177 20.40 11.90 -4.18
C PHE A 177 21.36 12.64 -3.25
N THR A 178 22.68 12.45 -3.41
CA THR A 178 23.67 13.21 -2.62
C THR A 178 23.69 14.70 -2.98
N SER A 179 23.39 15.05 -4.22
CA SER A 179 23.29 16.44 -4.69
C SER A 179 22.09 17.16 -4.05
N GLN A 180 20.97 16.47 -3.86
CA GLN A 180 19.81 17.05 -3.17
C GLN A 180 20.14 17.45 -1.72
N PHE A 181 20.86 16.62 -0.97
CA PHE A 181 21.33 17.02 0.36
C PHE A 181 22.33 18.17 0.29
N GLN A 182 23.20 18.18 -0.72
CA GLN A 182 24.13 19.29 -0.90
C GLN A 182 23.39 20.62 -1.11
N GLU A 183 22.35 20.63 -1.93
CA GLU A 183 21.50 21.81 -2.13
C GLU A 183 20.83 22.28 -0.83
N LEU A 184 20.31 21.34 -0.03
CA LEU A 184 19.73 21.67 1.29
C LEU A 184 20.77 22.23 2.26
N ILE A 185 21.99 21.69 2.26
CA ILE A 185 23.12 22.19 3.06
C ILE A 185 23.48 23.61 2.62
N ASP A 186 23.57 23.85 1.31
CA ASP A 186 23.92 25.16 0.76
C ASP A 186 22.84 26.21 1.08
N GLN A 187 21.56 25.85 0.99
CA GLN A 187 20.44 26.71 1.38
C GLN A 187 20.46 27.06 2.88
N ALA A 188 20.73 26.07 3.74
CA ALA A 188 20.87 26.29 5.18
C ALA A 188 22.09 27.18 5.48
N ALA A 189 23.22 26.96 4.81
CA ALA A 189 24.43 27.76 4.96
C ALA A 189 24.26 29.21 4.50
N ALA A 190 23.55 29.45 3.39
CA ALA A 190 23.23 30.80 2.93
C ALA A 190 22.35 31.55 3.95
N SER A 191 21.30 30.89 4.44
CA SER A 191 20.40 31.46 5.46
C SER A 191 21.13 31.75 6.78
N LEU A 192 22.05 30.87 7.19
CA LEU A 192 22.92 31.10 8.35
C LEU A 192 23.81 32.32 8.15
N THR A 193 24.41 32.47 6.97
CA THR A 193 25.29 33.60 6.65
C THR A 193 24.55 34.94 6.80
N GLU A 194 23.31 35.02 6.32
CA GLU A 194 22.48 36.23 6.44
C GLU A 194 22.14 36.56 7.91
N LEU A 195 21.77 35.55 8.69
CA LEU A 195 21.46 35.73 10.12
C LEU A 195 22.71 36.01 10.96
N GLU A 196 23.84 35.43 10.60
CA GLU A 196 25.10 35.58 11.31
C GLU A 196 25.75 36.95 11.07
N ALA A 197 25.43 37.60 9.95
CA ALA A 197 25.83 38.99 9.68
C ALA A 197 25.23 40.01 10.67
N ILE A 198 24.13 39.67 11.35
CA ILE A 198 23.60 40.44 12.48
C ILE A 198 24.42 40.06 13.73
N PRO A 199 25.04 41.03 14.44
CA PRO A 199 25.75 40.74 15.68
C PRO A 199 24.85 40.01 16.67
N GLU A 200 25.39 39.04 17.40
CA GLU A 200 24.60 38.17 18.28
C GLU A 200 23.77 38.94 19.33
N ALA A 201 24.31 40.06 19.82
CA ALA A 201 23.65 40.98 20.74
C ALA A 201 22.44 41.71 20.15
N ASP A 202 22.40 41.86 18.81
CA ASP A 202 21.35 42.55 18.07
C ASP A 202 20.31 41.58 17.48
N ARG A 203 20.52 40.26 17.61
CA ARG A 203 19.57 39.24 17.15
C ARG A 203 18.37 39.16 18.08
N THR A 204 17.18 39.14 17.51
CA THR A 204 15.95 38.82 18.24
C THR A 204 15.98 37.37 18.75
N ARG A 205 15.18 37.07 19.78
CA ARG A 205 15.01 35.69 20.29
C ARG A 205 14.59 34.68 19.20
N GLN A 206 13.79 35.12 18.23
CA GLN A 206 13.39 34.29 17.08
C GLN A 206 14.58 33.98 16.16
N GLN A 207 15.40 34.99 15.84
CA GLN A 207 16.60 34.81 15.02
C GLN A 207 17.64 33.92 15.70
N GLN A 208 17.83 34.06 17.02
CA GLN A 208 18.72 33.16 17.79
C GLN A 208 18.24 31.70 17.73
N ALA A 209 16.93 31.46 17.89
CA ALA A 209 16.36 30.12 17.76
C ALA A 209 16.51 29.57 16.33
N GLN A 210 16.31 30.42 15.32
CA GLN A 210 16.45 30.05 13.92
C GLN A 210 17.89 29.68 13.54
N VAL A 211 18.89 30.43 14.03
CA VAL A 211 20.31 30.08 13.83
C VAL A 211 20.61 28.69 14.39
N LYS A 212 20.20 28.43 15.64
CA LYS A 212 20.41 27.12 16.28
C LYS A 212 19.72 25.98 15.50
N LEU A 213 18.50 26.22 15.02
CA LEU A 213 17.75 25.25 14.22
C LEU A 213 18.45 24.97 12.88
N LEU A 214 18.85 26.00 12.14
CA LEU A 214 19.51 25.87 10.85
C LEU A 214 20.89 25.21 10.97
N GLN A 215 21.66 25.53 12.02
CA GLN A 215 22.93 24.84 12.32
C GLN A 215 22.70 23.34 12.52
N ARG A 216 21.70 23.00 13.34
CA ARG A 216 21.34 21.59 13.58
C ARG A 216 20.87 20.89 12.30
N GLN A 217 20.03 21.53 11.50
CA GLN A 217 19.56 20.98 10.22
C GLN A 217 20.72 20.74 9.26
N LYS A 218 21.62 21.72 9.13
CA LYS A 218 22.81 21.60 8.29
C LYS A 218 23.68 20.42 8.72
N GLU A 219 23.98 20.30 10.01
CA GLU A 219 24.75 19.17 10.54
C GLU A 219 24.08 17.82 10.24
N VAL A 220 22.76 17.72 10.41
CA VAL A 220 22.00 16.49 10.10
C VAL A 220 22.08 16.17 8.61
N TYR A 221 21.91 17.14 7.71
CA TYR A 221 22.03 16.93 6.28
C TYR A 221 23.45 16.55 5.85
N GLU A 222 24.48 17.16 6.44
CA GLU A 222 25.88 16.79 6.21
C GLU A 222 26.14 15.33 6.63
N GLN A 223 25.70 14.95 7.83
CA GLN A 223 25.81 13.56 8.32
C GLN A 223 25.06 12.58 7.41
N GLN A 224 23.85 12.90 6.97
CA GLN A 224 23.08 12.05 6.05
C GLN A 224 23.77 11.90 4.69
N ARG A 225 24.23 13.01 4.09
CA ARG A 225 24.96 13.01 2.81
C ARG A 225 26.22 12.13 2.93
N ASP A 226 27.00 12.31 3.99
CA ASP A 226 28.28 11.61 4.16
C ASP A 226 28.07 10.13 4.49
N ALA A 227 27.08 9.81 5.32
CA ALA A 227 26.67 8.43 5.58
C ALA A 227 26.23 7.72 4.29
N MET A 228 25.49 8.39 3.41
CA MET A 228 25.06 7.82 2.13
C MET A 228 26.19 7.64 1.14
N LYS A 229 27.11 8.60 1.06
CA LYS A 229 28.35 8.44 0.26
C LYS A 229 29.14 7.22 0.74
N LEU A 230 29.36 7.12 2.04
CA LEU A 230 30.08 5.99 2.65
C LEU A 230 29.34 4.67 2.39
N GLN A 231 28.02 4.64 2.58
CA GLN A 231 27.22 3.45 2.36
C GLN A 231 27.33 2.98 0.91
N ALA A 232 27.27 3.90 -0.04
CA ALA A 232 27.38 3.53 -1.44
C ALA A 232 28.82 3.13 -1.81
N GLU A 233 29.85 3.77 -1.28
CA GLU A 233 31.24 3.32 -1.50
C GLU A 233 31.49 1.91 -0.94
N GLN A 234 30.92 1.59 0.22
CA GLN A 234 31.16 0.33 0.93
C GLN A 234 30.22 -0.81 0.52
N PHE A 235 28.99 -0.49 0.14
CA PHE A 235 27.91 -1.48 -0.06
C PHE A 235 27.28 -1.39 -1.46
N PHE A 236 27.86 -0.66 -2.42
CA PHE A 236 27.38 -0.72 -3.80
C PHE A 236 27.50 -2.14 -4.35
N ASN A 237 26.35 -2.80 -4.42
CA ASN A 237 26.24 -4.14 -4.94
C ASN A 237 25.70 -4.08 -6.38
N ILE A 238 26.56 -4.45 -7.34
CA ILE A 238 26.20 -4.55 -8.75
C ILE A 238 25.03 -5.51 -8.95
N GLU A 239 24.98 -6.62 -8.22
CA GLU A 239 23.93 -7.61 -8.36
C GLU A 239 22.58 -7.05 -7.90
N SER A 240 22.53 -6.38 -6.74
CA SER A 240 21.31 -5.71 -6.26
C SER A 240 20.86 -4.60 -7.23
N ALA A 241 21.79 -3.80 -7.78
CA ALA A 241 21.46 -2.76 -8.75
C ALA A 241 20.79 -3.34 -10.01
N VAL A 242 21.29 -4.46 -10.52
CA VAL A 242 20.69 -5.17 -11.66
C VAL A 242 19.35 -5.78 -11.27
N GLN A 243 19.28 -6.49 -10.14
CA GLN A 243 18.05 -7.14 -9.67
C GLN A 243 16.90 -6.14 -9.48
N ASN A 244 17.19 -4.97 -8.90
CA ASN A 244 16.20 -3.91 -8.71
C ASN A 244 15.61 -3.40 -10.04
N LYS A 245 16.40 -3.41 -11.11
CA LYS A 245 15.96 -3.01 -12.46
C LYS A 245 15.30 -4.15 -13.23
N SER A 246 15.50 -5.40 -12.82
CA SER A 246 14.87 -6.59 -13.42
C SER A 246 13.48 -6.89 -12.86
N GLY A 247 12.97 -6.07 -11.94
CA GLY A 247 11.67 -6.26 -11.30
C GLY A 247 10.51 -6.16 -12.31
N ILE A 248 9.63 -7.16 -12.28
CA ILE A 248 8.39 -7.21 -13.06
C ILE A 248 7.22 -7.09 -12.09
N THR A 249 6.31 -6.16 -12.36
CA THR A 249 5.21 -5.84 -11.43
C THR A 249 3.86 -6.36 -11.91
N ALA A 250 3.66 -6.47 -13.22
CA ALA A 250 2.42 -6.96 -13.79
C ALA A 250 2.62 -7.52 -15.20
N LEU A 251 1.72 -8.43 -15.57
CA LEU A 251 1.54 -8.92 -16.93
C LEU A 251 0.11 -8.63 -17.38
N ALA A 252 -0.06 -8.32 -18.66
CA ALA A 252 -1.35 -8.36 -19.32
C ALA A 252 -1.24 -9.13 -20.62
N VAL A 253 -2.25 -9.93 -20.96
CA VAL A 253 -2.19 -10.84 -22.10
C VAL A 253 -3.47 -10.70 -22.91
N THR A 254 -3.32 -10.47 -24.21
CA THR A 254 -4.41 -10.54 -25.18
C THR A 254 -4.25 -11.79 -26.04
N ASP A 255 -5.12 -11.98 -27.02
CA ASP A 255 -4.97 -13.02 -28.03
C ASP A 255 -3.76 -12.82 -28.96
N GLN A 256 -3.17 -11.63 -28.98
CA GLN A 256 -2.03 -11.26 -29.84
C GLN A 256 -0.75 -10.99 -29.06
N ASP A 257 -0.88 -10.32 -27.91
CA ASP A 257 0.24 -9.65 -27.27
C ASP A 257 0.38 -10.06 -25.80
N VAL A 258 1.62 -10.02 -25.32
CA VAL A 258 1.99 -10.03 -23.91
C VAL A 258 2.58 -8.67 -23.58
N TYR A 259 1.94 -7.95 -22.65
CA TYR A 259 2.43 -6.72 -22.07
C TYR A 259 3.14 -7.03 -20.75
N VAL A 260 4.32 -6.46 -20.58
CA VAL A 260 5.18 -6.65 -19.41
C VAL A 260 5.43 -5.29 -18.77
N CYS A 261 4.92 -5.09 -17.55
CA CYS A 261 5.23 -3.89 -16.77
C CYS A 261 6.46 -4.15 -15.90
N CYS A 262 7.53 -3.39 -16.15
CA CYS A 262 8.82 -3.54 -15.49
C CYS A 262 9.29 -2.22 -14.87
N GLN A 263 10.24 -2.33 -13.94
CA GLN A 263 10.96 -1.17 -13.43
C GLN A 263 11.66 -0.44 -14.57
N SER A 264 11.56 0.89 -14.61
CA SER A 264 12.21 1.66 -15.65
C SER A 264 13.72 1.59 -15.48
N LEU A 265 14.43 1.38 -16.58
CA LEU A 265 15.89 1.33 -16.57
C LEU A 265 16.50 2.71 -16.27
N LYS A 266 15.77 3.79 -16.58
CA LYS A 266 16.21 5.17 -16.36
C LYS A 266 15.37 5.83 -15.26
N GLY A 267 16.01 6.15 -14.13
CA GLY A 267 15.36 6.83 -13.02
C GLY A 267 14.38 5.93 -12.25
N ARG A 268 13.38 6.56 -11.62
CA ARG A 268 12.34 5.89 -10.84
C ARG A 268 11.04 5.80 -11.64
N GLY A 269 10.34 4.68 -11.52
CA GLY A 269 9.06 4.46 -12.20
C GLY A 269 9.05 3.17 -13.01
N TYR A 270 8.13 3.10 -13.96
CA TYR A 270 7.80 1.89 -14.71
C TYR A 270 7.73 2.17 -16.20
N ASP A 271 8.11 1.14 -16.96
CA ASP A 271 7.90 1.07 -18.40
C ASP A 271 7.00 -0.12 -18.70
N VAL A 272 6.25 -0.04 -19.80
CA VAL A 272 5.45 -1.17 -20.31
C VAL A 272 6.02 -1.54 -21.66
N TRP A 273 6.38 -2.81 -21.80
CA TRP A 273 6.83 -3.41 -23.05
C TRP A 273 5.77 -4.35 -23.59
N ARG A 274 5.74 -4.54 -24.90
CA ARG A 274 4.90 -5.51 -25.60
C ARG A 274 5.77 -6.49 -26.35
N THR A 275 5.38 -7.75 -26.37
CA THR A 275 6.00 -8.84 -27.11
C THR A 275 4.91 -9.80 -27.59
N ASP A 276 5.20 -10.66 -28.57
CA ASP A 276 4.27 -11.72 -28.94
C ASP A 276 4.27 -12.89 -27.95
N HIS A 277 3.38 -13.87 -28.16
CA HIS A 277 3.24 -15.04 -27.27
C HIS A 277 4.46 -15.97 -27.26
N GLU A 278 5.37 -15.82 -28.22
CA GLU A 278 6.66 -16.53 -28.28
C GLU A 278 7.82 -15.64 -27.79
N PHE A 279 7.49 -14.55 -27.11
CA PHE A 279 8.42 -13.58 -26.51
C PHE A 279 9.41 -12.98 -27.51
N GLN A 280 8.98 -12.85 -28.76
CA GLN A 280 9.71 -12.18 -29.83
C GLN A 280 9.13 -10.78 -30.06
N ASN A 281 9.85 -9.98 -30.87
CA ASN A 281 9.39 -8.67 -31.32
C ASN A 281 9.08 -7.68 -30.18
N GLY A 282 9.90 -7.72 -29.13
CA GLY A 282 9.81 -6.83 -27.98
C GLY A 282 9.90 -5.34 -28.37
N THR A 283 8.91 -4.55 -27.98
CA THR A 283 8.87 -3.10 -28.19
C THR A 283 8.41 -2.39 -26.92
N VAL A 284 9.01 -1.23 -26.64
CA VAL A 284 8.52 -0.35 -25.58
C VAL A 284 7.21 0.30 -26.03
N VAL A 285 6.24 0.41 -25.13
CA VAL A 285 4.89 0.94 -25.38
C VAL A 285 4.65 2.18 -24.52
N LEU A 286 4.96 2.10 -23.23
CA LEU A 286 4.87 3.22 -22.29
C LEU A 286 6.18 3.39 -21.55
N THR A 287 6.54 4.64 -21.25
CA THR A 287 7.72 4.96 -20.42
C THR A 287 7.41 6.03 -19.39
N GLY A 288 8.19 6.06 -18.32
CA GLY A 288 8.13 7.13 -17.32
C GLY A 288 6.83 7.14 -16.51
N LEU A 289 6.19 5.98 -16.36
CA LEU A 289 5.04 5.83 -15.49
C LEU A 289 5.48 5.97 -14.04
N LEU A 290 4.85 6.88 -13.31
CA LEU A 290 5.16 7.11 -11.90
C LEU A 290 4.30 6.19 -11.05
N GLY A 291 4.94 5.24 -10.37
CA GLY A 291 4.30 4.40 -9.37
C GLY A 291 4.83 4.67 -7.97
N CYS A 292 4.05 4.29 -6.97
CA CYS A 292 4.44 4.31 -5.57
C CYS A 292 4.67 2.87 -5.07
N CYS A 293 5.52 2.69 -4.05
CA CYS A 293 5.66 1.43 -3.31
C CYS A 293 5.94 0.18 -4.16
N GLY A 294 6.79 0.32 -5.18
CA GLY A 294 7.26 -0.85 -5.93
C GLY A 294 6.23 -1.46 -6.88
N GLN A 295 5.05 -0.86 -7.05
CA GLN A 295 3.94 -1.48 -7.78
C GLN A 295 3.31 -0.58 -8.86
N MET A 296 2.98 -1.20 -10.00
CA MET A 296 2.23 -0.63 -11.12
C MET A 296 1.47 -1.77 -11.80
N ASP A 297 0.14 -1.68 -11.84
CA ASP A 297 -0.69 -2.71 -12.49
C ASP A 297 -1.08 -2.31 -13.91
N VAL A 298 -1.13 -3.32 -14.78
CA VAL A 298 -1.60 -3.18 -16.15
C VAL A 298 -2.58 -4.29 -16.50
N GLN A 299 -3.56 -3.98 -17.33
CA GLN A 299 -4.46 -4.94 -17.97
C GLN A 299 -4.62 -4.63 -19.44
N ALA A 300 -5.00 -5.62 -20.23
CA ALA A 300 -5.25 -5.47 -21.65
C ALA A 300 -6.53 -6.20 -22.03
N ALA A 301 -7.34 -5.58 -22.87
CA ALA A 301 -8.56 -6.15 -23.40
C ALA A 301 -8.78 -5.64 -24.82
N GLY A 302 -8.85 -6.56 -25.79
CA GLY A 302 -8.87 -6.21 -27.20
C GLY A 302 -7.60 -5.43 -27.61
N ASP A 303 -7.79 -4.26 -28.20
CA ASP A 303 -6.75 -3.35 -28.66
C ASP A 303 -6.36 -2.27 -27.63
N ARG A 304 -6.83 -2.40 -26.38
CA ARG A 304 -6.64 -1.41 -25.33
C ARG A 304 -5.77 -1.92 -24.20
N LEU A 305 -4.90 -1.03 -23.72
CA LEU A 305 -4.08 -1.18 -22.53
C LEU A 305 -4.62 -0.26 -21.43
N PHE A 306 -4.78 -0.79 -20.23
CA PHE A 306 -5.27 -0.11 -19.04
C PHE A 306 -4.17 -0.07 -18.00
N VAL A 307 -3.93 1.09 -17.40
CA VAL A 307 -2.84 1.31 -16.44
C VAL A 307 -3.40 1.93 -15.18
N ALA A 308 -3.11 1.33 -14.03
CA ALA A 308 -3.40 1.90 -12.73
C ALA A 308 -2.35 2.99 -12.39
N GLU A 309 -2.52 4.21 -12.93
CA GLU A 309 -1.64 5.35 -12.67
C GLU A 309 -1.81 5.89 -11.23
N ASN A 310 -1.38 5.08 -10.24
CA ASN A 310 -1.69 5.23 -8.82
C ASN A 310 -1.28 6.58 -8.22
N THR A 311 -0.16 7.17 -8.64
CA THR A 311 0.30 8.49 -8.18
C THR A 311 -0.52 9.65 -8.77
N LYS A 312 -1.28 9.40 -9.84
CA LYS A 312 -2.14 10.37 -10.52
C LYS A 312 -3.62 10.19 -10.24
N PHE A 313 -4.00 9.21 -9.42
CA PHE A 313 -5.39 9.00 -9.00
C PHE A 313 -6.33 8.73 -10.17
N LYS A 314 -5.88 7.90 -11.11
CA LYS A 314 -6.66 7.59 -12.30
C LYS A 314 -6.29 6.25 -12.90
N VAL A 315 -7.19 5.74 -13.73
CA VAL A 315 -6.91 4.67 -14.70
C VAL A 315 -6.66 5.33 -16.05
N GLY A 316 -5.49 5.08 -16.62
CA GLY A 316 -5.14 5.47 -17.99
C GLY A 316 -5.54 4.39 -18.98
N ILE A 317 -6.14 4.77 -20.11
CA ILE A 317 -6.51 3.89 -21.20
C ILE A 317 -5.74 4.31 -22.44
N TYR A 318 -5.03 3.36 -23.03
CA TYR A 318 -4.15 3.53 -24.16
C TYR A 318 -4.51 2.56 -25.26
N ASP A 319 -4.12 2.88 -26.49
CA ASP A 319 -4.15 1.90 -27.57
C ASP A 319 -3.03 0.86 -27.41
N ARG A 320 -3.01 -0.10 -28.32
CA ARG A 320 -2.03 -1.18 -28.43
C ARG A 320 -0.57 -0.69 -28.45
N ASP A 321 -0.32 0.50 -28.97
CA ASP A 321 1.02 1.09 -29.14
C ASP A 321 1.32 2.21 -28.12
N GLY A 322 0.46 2.37 -27.10
CA GLY A 322 0.68 3.26 -25.96
C GLY A 322 0.23 4.70 -26.19
N GLN A 323 -0.53 5.00 -27.25
CA GLN A 323 -1.12 6.32 -27.42
C GLN A 323 -2.31 6.49 -26.46
N PRO A 324 -2.41 7.63 -25.76
CA PRO A 324 -3.49 7.85 -24.81
C PRO A 324 -4.83 7.99 -25.55
N ILE A 325 -5.82 7.20 -25.14
CA ILE A 325 -7.20 7.26 -25.63
C ILE A 325 -8.06 8.05 -24.65
N HIS A 326 -8.05 7.64 -23.38
CA HIS A 326 -8.94 8.16 -22.34
C HIS A 326 -8.31 7.97 -20.96
N SER A 327 -8.83 8.64 -19.95
CA SER A 327 -8.53 8.32 -18.55
C SER A 327 -9.64 8.80 -17.64
N PHE A 328 -9.82 8.13 -16.50
CA PHE A 328 -10.84 8.50 -15.52
C PHE A 328 -10.35 8.29 -14.09
N GLY A 329 -11.03 8.95 -13.15
CA GLY A 329 -10.65 9.02 -11.74
C GLY A 329 -10.08 10.37 -11.35
N SER A 330 -10.05 10.61 -10.04
CA SER A 330 -9.40 11.77 -9.44
C SER A 330 -9.05 11.47 -8.00
N ARG A 331 -8.19 12.29 -7.38
CA ARG A 331 -7.90 12.16 -5.95
C ARG A 331 -9.13 12.54 -5.15
N ASP A 332 -9.55 11.66 -4.25
CA ASP A 332 -10.68 11.84 -3.35
C ASP A 332 -10.34 11.33 -1.95
N ARG A 333 -10.08 12.25 -1.02
CA ARG A 333 -9.69 11.91 0.36
C ARG A 333 -10.77 11.14 1.12
N LYS A 334 -12.04 11.25 0.71
CA LYS A 334 -13.15 10.50 1.32
C LYS A 334 -13.34 9.13 0.67
N ALA A 335 -12.65 8.88 -0.45
CA ALA A 335 -12.78 7.67 -1.25
C ALA A 335 -14.25 7.33 -1.60
N GLU A 336 -15.06 8.34 -1.89
CA GLU A 336 -16.46 8.16 -2.31
C GLU A 336 -16.49 7.86 -3.81
N GLU A 337 -16.23 8.87 -4.65
CA GLU A 337 -16.29 8.75 -6.11
C GLU A 337 -14.93 8.54 -6.75
N GLY A 338 -13.90 9.22 -6.23
CA GLY A 338 -12.52 9.12 -6.72
C GLY A 338 -11.71 8.06 -5.99
N PHE A 339 -10.39 8.23 -6.00
CA PHE A 339 -9.43 7.34 -5.35
C PHE A 339 -8.82 8.00 -4.11
N GLY A 340 -8.82 7.30 -2.98
CA GLY A 340 -8.33 7.80 -1.69
C GLY A 340 -6.89 7.44 -1.36
N SER A 341 -6.48 7.75 -0.11
CA SER A 341 -5.14 7.46 0.44
C SER A 341 -3.97 8.18 -0.27
N CYS A 342 -2.75 7.70 -0.03
CA CYS A 342 -1.45 8.14 -0.56
C CYS A 342 -1.34 8.05 -2.09
N CYS A 343 -1.83 6.95 -2.66
CA CYS A 343 -1.76 6.58 -4.07
C CYS A 343 -2.75 5.44 -4.34
N ASN A 344 -3.67 5.63 -5.29
CA ASN A 344 -4.66 4.64 -5.73
C ASN A 344 -5.20 5.06 -7.10
N PRO A 345 -5.73 4.18 -7.95
CA PRO A 345 -5.93 2.74 -7.71
C PRO A 345 -4.61 1.99 -7.81
N MET A 346 -4.49 0.88 -7.09
CA MET A 346 -3.29 0.02 -7.15
C MET A 346 -3.49 -1.18 -8.07
N ASN A 347 -4.73 -1.54 -8.41
CA ASN A 347 -5.00 -2.59 -9.38
C ASN A 347 -6.18 -2.20 -10.27
N VAL A 348 -6.19 -2.67 -11.50
CA VAL A 348 -7.27 -2.50 -12.47
C VAL A 348 -7.64 -3.87 -13.05
N ARG A 349 -8.93 -4.13 -13.29
CA ARG A 349 -9.41 -5.33 -13.99
C ARG A 349 -10.48 -5.02 -15.02
N CYS A 350 -10.27 -5.50 -16.24
CA CYS A 350 -11.25 -5.39 -17.31
C CYS A 350 -12.27 -6.53 -17.19
N CYS A 351 -13.54 -6.19 -17.23
CA CYS A 351 -14.65 -7.13 -17.17
C CYS A 351 -15.09 -7.53 -18.59
N PRO A 352 -15.59 -8.77 -18.80
CA PRO A 352 -16.13 -9.18 -20.11
C PRO A 352 -17.28 -8.30 -20.62
N ASP A 353 -18.01 -7.62 -19.74
CA ASP A 353 -19.09 -6.70 -20.09
C ASP A 353 -18.61 -5.25 -20.33
N GLY A 354 -17.30 -5.03 -20.39
CA GLY A 354 -16.69 -3.72 -20.62
C GLY A 354 -16.60 -2.83 -19.37
N ALA A 355 -17.12 -3.28 -18.22
CA ALA A 355 -16.86 -2.59 -16.97
C ALA A 355 -15.38 -2.68 -16.56
N ILE A 356 -14.96 -1.75 -15.72
CA ILE A 356 -13.59 -1.67 -15.22
C ILE A 356 -13.67 -1.70 -13.70
N LEU A 357 -12.99 -2.66 -13.09
CA LEU A 357 -12.83 -2.71 -11.65
C LEU A 357 -11.51 -2.07 -11.23
N ALA A 358 -11.50 -1.44 -10.07
CA ALA A 358 -10.28 -0.95 -9.45
C ALA A 358 -10.25 -1.28 -7.96
N ALA A 359 -9.06 -1.60 -7.45
CA ALA A 359 -8.83 -1.84 -6.03
C ALA A 359 -7.99 -0.73 -5.39
N GLU A 360 -8.38 -0.35 -4.19
CA GLU A 360 -7.69 0.67 -3.39
C GLU A 360 -6.93 0.02 -2.24
N SER A 361 -5.61 0.22 -2.19
CA SER A 361 -4.78 -0.16 -1.04
C SER A 361 -5.05 0.75 0.17
N SER A 362 -4.70 0.27 1.37
CA SER A 362 -5.03 0.86 2.69
C SER A 362 -6.51 0.90 3.06
N ILE A 363 -7.38 1.21 2.08
CA ILE A 363 -8.82 1.36 2.30
C ILE A 363 -9.54 0.02 2.02
N GLY A 364 -9.05 -0.77 1.07
CA GLY A 364 -9.63 -2.07 0.73
C GLY A 364 -10.89 -2.00 -0.14
N ASN A 365 -11.24 -0.81 -0.64
CA ASN A 365 -12.38 -0.63 -1.53
C ASN A 365 -12.14 -1.35 -2.87
N ILE A 366 -13.20 -1.99 -3.35
CA ILE A 366 -13.31 -2.48 -4.72
C ILE A 366 -14.42 -1.68 -5.40
N LYS A 367 -14.06 -0.93 -6.44
CA LYS A 367 -14.98 -0.06 -7.18
C LYS A 367 -15.17 -0.55 -8.60
N ARG A 368 -16.39 -0.43 -9.10
CA ARG A 368 -16.76 -0.75 -10.46
C ARG A 368 -17.14 0.50 -11.22
N PHE A 369 -16.51 0.68 -12.36
CA PHE A 369 -16.72 1.76 -13.31
C PHE A 369 -17.31 1.18 -14.59
N ASP A 370 -18.13 1.96 -15.29
CA ASP A 370 -18.51 1.64 -16.65
C ASP A 370 -17.35 1.88 -17.64
N ALA A 371 -17.57 1.57 -18.91
CA ALA A 371 -16.56 1.72 -19.97
C ALA A 371 -16.13 3.18 -20.20
N ASP A 372 -16.96 4.15 -19.81
CA ASP A 372 -16.65 5.59 -19.88
C ASP A 372 -15.87 6.09 -18.65
N GLY A 373 -15.71 5.23 -17.63
CA GLY A 373 -14.97 5.53 -16.42
C GLY A 373 -15.80 6.18 -15.31
N LYS A 374 -17.13 6.09 -15.38
CA LYS A 374 -18.01 6.60 -14.34
C LYS A 374 -18.25 5.53 -13.28
N LEU A 375 -18.14 5.91 -12.01
CA LEU A 375 -18.43 5.02 -10.89
C LEU A 375 -19.90 4.59 -10.95
N VAL A 376 -20.11 3.28 -11.06
CA VAL A 376 -21.45 2.66 -11.07
C VAL A 376 -21.75 1.95 -9.77
N GLN A 377 -20.75 1.42 -9.06
CA GLN A 377 -20.97 0.60 -7.89
C GLN A 377 -19.73 0.49 -7.00
N LEU A 378 -19.91 0.60 -5.68
CA LEU A 378 -19.00 0.07 -4.68
C LEU A 378 -19.32 -1.41 -4.50
N ILE A 379 -18.38 -2.28 -4.85
CA ILE A 379 -18.55 -3.73 -4.67
C ILE A 379 -18.48 -4.05 -3.19
N GLY A 380 -17.41 -3.64 -2.51
CA GLY A 380 -17.26 -3.84 -1.08
C GLY A 380 -15.90 -3.37 -0.58
N LYS A 381 -15.68 -3.58 0.73
CA LYS A 381 -14.43 -3.26 1.43
C LYS A 381 -13.81 -4.55 1.96
N ALA A 382 -12.61 -4.87 1.53
CA ALA A 382 -11.81 -5.93 2.12
C ALA A 382 -11.09 -5.45 3.37
N LYS A 383 -10.98 -6.34 4.36
CA LYS A 383 -10.25 -6.11 5.61
C LYS A 383 -8.76 -6.33 5.37
N ILE A 384 -8.14 -5.37 4.70
CA ILE A 384 -6.69 -5.32 4.47
C ILE A 384 -6.08 -4.21 5.32
N GLY A 385 -4.87 -4.44 5.85
CA GLY A 385 -4.22 -3.44 6.71
C GLY A 385 -3.91 -2.13 5.98
N GLY A 386 -3.64 -1.07 6.74
CA GLY A 386 -3.19 0.23 6.23
C GLY A 386 -1.81 0.19 5.56
N GLY A 387 -1.50 1.17 4.71
CA GLY A 387 -0.24 1.27 3.96
C GLY A 387 -0.41 1.06 2.46
N CYS A 388 0.50 1.64 1.68
CA CYS A 388 0.46 1.54 0.22
C CYS A 388 1.02 0.15 -0.18
N LYS A 389 0.16 -0.72 -0.73
CA LYS A 389 0.41 -2.17 -0.92
C LYS A 389 0.00 -2.65 -2.31
N HIS A 390 0.56 -3.78 -2.73
CA HIS A 390 0.04 -4.54 -3.85
C HIS A 390 -1.30 -5.20 -3.48
N VAL A 391 -2.34 -4.93 -4.26
CA VAL A 391 -3.70 -5.46 -4.05
C VAL A 391 -4.28 -6.04 -5.34
N ALA A 392 -3.72 -7.17 -5.79
CA ALA A 392 -4.25 -7.88 -6.96
C ALA A 392 -5.76 -8.17 -6.79
N LEU A 393 -6.55 -7.83 -7.81
CA LEU A 393 -8.00 -8.02 -7.85
C LEU A 393 -8.36 -9.08 -8.89
N GLY A 394 -9.39 -9.88 -8.61
CA GLY A 394 -10.00 -10.82 -9.53
C GLY A 394 -11.52 -10.81 -9.38
N TRP A 395 -12.23 -11.11 -10.48
CA TRP A 395 -13.69 -11.25 -10.48
C TRP A 395 -14.09 -12.56 -11.15
N ASP A 396 -14.72 -13.44 -10.39
CA ASP A 396 -15.36 -14.66 -10.90
C ASP A 396 -16.80 -14.33 -11.27
N ALA A 397 -17.00 -14.02 -12.56
CA ALA A 397 -18.30 -13.68 -13.10
C ALA A 397 -19.32 -14.83 -13.01
N LYS A 398 -18.89 -16.10 -12.93
CA LYS A 398 -19.82 -17.25 -12.86
C LYS A 398 -20.53 -17.31 -11.50
N ARG A 399 -19.86 -16.84 -10.45
CA ARG A 399 -20.34 -16.91 -9.06
C ARG A 399 -20.63 -15.55 -8.46
N ASP A 400 -20.40 -14.48 -9.22
CA ASP A 400 -20.40 -13.10 -8.72
C ASP A 400 -19.57 -12.93 -7.44
N ARG A 401 -18.31 -13.39 -7.50
CA ARG A 401 -17.36 -13.32 -6.38
C ARG A 401 -16.16 -12.49 -6.75
N TYR A 402 -15.70 -11.70 -5.78
CA TYR A 402 -14.53 -10.84 -5.94
C TYR A 402 -13.43 -11.32 -5.02
N TYR A 403 -12.20 -11.32 -5.52
CA TYR A 403 -11.02 -11.69 -4.78
C TYR A 403 -10.11 -10.48 -4.70
N ILE A 404 -9.46 -10.25 -3.57
CA ILE A 404 -8.48 -9.18 -3.42
C ILE A 404 -7.33 -9.63 -2.54
N MET A 405 -6.11 -9.36 -2.97
CA MET A 405 -4.90 -9.74 -2.24
C MET A 405 -4.74 -8.92 -0.97
N HIS A 406 -4.36 -9.60 0.11
CA HIS A 406 -3.88 -9.02 1.35
C HIS A 406 -2.39 -9.36 1.49
N GLU A 407 -1.54 -8.47 0.94
CA GLU A 407 -0.10 -8.69 0.81
C GLU A 407 0.58 -9.02 2.15
N ASP A 408 0.34 -8.22 3.20
CA ASP A 408 1.00 -8.37 4.51
C ASP A 408 0.83 -9.76 5.14
N LYS A 409 -0.34 -10.37 4.92
CA LYS A 409 -0.67 -11.69 5.46
C LYS A 409 -0.47 -12.81 4.44
N SER A 410 -0.08 -12.48 3.20
CA SER A 410 -0.03 -13.41 2.07
C SER A 410 -1.35 -14.17 1.92
N GLU A 411 -2.46 -13.45 1.90
CA GLU A 411 -3.81 -14.02 1.78
C GLU A 411 -4.56 -13.45 0.58
N ILE A 412 -5.62 -14.12 0.16
CA ILE A 412 -6.58 -13.63 -0.82
C ILE A 412 -7.95 -13.56 -0.15
N CYS A 413 -8.47 -12.35 0.08
CA CYS A 413 -9.80 -12.13 0.62
C CYS A 413 -10.85 -12.41 -0.44
N ALA A 414 -11.87 -13.23 -0.10
CA ALA A 414 -12.99 -13.52 -0.98
C ALA A 414 -14.24 -12.76 -0.50
N LEU A 415 -14.84 -11.97 -1.39
CA LEU A 415 -16.05 -11.21 -1.17
C LEU A 415 -17.21 -11.84 -1.96
N TRP A 416 -18.31 -12.11 -1.26
CA TRP A 416 -19.51 -12.70 -1.85
C TRP A 416 -20.63 -11.66 -1.84
N SER A 417 -21.59 -11.81 -2.75
CA SER A 417 -22.76 -10.93 -2.80
C SER A 417 -23.50 -10.97 -1.46
N LEU A 418 -24.08 -9.84 -1.05
CA LEU A 418 -24.87 -9.79 0.20
C LEU A 418 -26.06 -10.75 0.19
N ALA A 419 -26.52 -11.17 -0.98
CA ALA A 419 -27.60 -12.15 -1.12
C ALA A 419 -27.16 -13.59 -0.81
N GLU A 420 -25.90 -13.93 -1.09
CA GLU A 420 -25.35 -15.27 -0.86
C GLU A 420 -24.49 -15.36 0.42
N ALA A 421 -23.97 -14.22 0.90
CA ALA A 421 -23.14 -14.19 2.08
C ALA A 421 -23.92 -14.61 3.33
N PRO A 422 -23.30 -15.37 4.26
CA PRO A 422 -23.95 -15.69 5.52
C PRO A 422 -24.23 -14.41 6.31
N GLU A 423 -25.30 -14.39 7.11
CA GLU A 423 -25.65 -13.23 7.95
C GLU A 423 -24.46 -12.77 8.80
N HIS A 424 -23.76 -13.74 9.41
CA HIS A 424 -22.50 -13.55 10.10
C HIS A 424 -21.44 -14.51 9.55
N THR A 425 -20.24 -14.01 9.31
CA THR A 425 -19.07 -14.86 9.04
C THR A 425 -18.55 -15.48 10.33
N GLU A 426 -17.74 -16.53 10.23
CA GLU A 426 -17.08 -17.13 11.40
C GLU A 426 -16.25 -16.10 12.17
N ASP A 427 -15.47 -15.27 11.47
CA ASP A 427 -14.70 -14.17 12.07
C ASP A 427 -15.60 -13.15 12.78
N GLU A 428 -16.78 -12.84 12.22
CA GLU A 428 -17.75 -11.92 12.84
C GLU A 428 -18.34 -12.52 14.12
N LEU A 429 -18.63 -13.83 14.13
CA LEU A 429 -19.11 -14.54 15.31
C LEU A 429 -18.03 -14.63 16.40
N LEU A 430 -16.78 -14.92 16.02
CA LEU A 430 -15.63 -14.93 16.94
C LEU A 430 -15.38 -13.55 17.53
N ALA A 431 -15.41 -12.49 16.71
CA ALA A 431 -15.26 -11.11 17.14
C ALA A 431 -16.38 -10.69 18.10
N LYS A 432 -17.63 -11.08 17.80
CA LYS A 432 -18.78 -10.82 18.66
C LYS A 432 -18.63 -11.52 20.02
N ALA A 433 -18.33 -12.82 20.02
CA ALA A 433 -18.12 -13.58 21.25
C ALA A 433 -16.95 -13.03 22.09
N ALA A 434 -15.88 -12.58 21.43
CA ALA A 434 -14.76 -11.91 22.07
C ALA A 434 -15.14 -10.58 22.70
N ARG A 435 -15.95 -9.78 22.00
CA ARG A 435 -16.46 -8.50 22.50
C ARG A 435 -17.33 -8.69 23.74
N GLU A 436 -18.29 -9.61 23.69
CA GLU A 436 -19.20 -9.97 24.79
C GLU A 436 -18.49 -10.72 25.94
N GLY A 437 -17.26 -11.19 25.72
CA GLY A 437 -16.43 -11.88 26.70
C GLY A 437 -15.34 -10.99 27.28
N LEU A 438 -14.08 -11.25 26.90
CA LEU A 438 -12.93 -10.49 27.40
C LEU A 438 -12.91 -9.03 26.96
N GLY A 439 -13.59 -8.67 25.86
CA GLY A 439 -13.72 -7.30 25.37
C GLY A 439 -14.41 -6.39 26.39
N GLU A 440 -15.53 -6.83 26.98
CA GLU A 440 -16.20 -6.10 28.08
C GLU A 440 -15.27 -5.91 29.28
N LYS A 441 -14.44 -6.91 29.61
CA LYS A 441 -13.46 -6.81 30.69
C LYS A 441 -12.32 -5.84 30.37
N LEU A 442 -11.98 -5.66 29.10
CA LEU A 442 -10.90 -4.76 28.69
C LEU A 442 -11.28 -3.29 28.88
N VAL A 443 -12.57 -2.94 28.82
CA VAL A 443 -13.05 -1.56 28.93
C VAL A 443 -12.54 -0.91 30.23
N GLY A 444 -12.08 0.34 30.11
CA GLY A 444 -11.51 1.14 31.20
C GLY A 444 -10.04 1.52 30.98
N GLY A 445 -9.48 2.19 31.99
CA GLY A 445 -8.10 2.69 31.99
C GLY A 445 -7.08 1.65 32.44
N TRP A 446 -5.96 1.59 31.75
CA TRP A 446 -4.81 0.73 32.04
C TRP A 446 -3.51 1.52 31.95
N ALA A 447 -2.58 1.25 32.84
CA ALA A 447 -1.27 1.88 32.88
C ALA A 447 -0.17 0.83 32.94
N ARG A 448 0.92 1.06 32.20
CA ARG A 448 2.11 0.20 32.27
C ARG A 448 2.63 0.16 33.70
N GLU A 449 3.03 -1.03 34.15
CA GLU A 449 3.63 -1.21 35.47
C GLU A 449 4.85 -0.28 35.67
N GLY A 450 4.94 0.36 36.83
CA GLY A 450 6.00 1.32 37.17
C GLY A 450 5.70 2.78 36.81
N LEU A 451 4.56 3.10 36.19
CA LEU A 451 4.12 4.49 35.96
C LEU A 451 3.32 5.04 37.14
N GLY A 452 3.86 6.05 37.83
CA GLY A 452 3.14 6.80 38.87
C GLY A 452 1.87 7.51 38.37
N PRO A 453 0.92 7.89 39.24
CA PRO A 453 -0.44 8.31 38.88
C PRO A 453 -0.50 9.43 37.84
N ALA A 454 -1.51 9.38 36.97
CA ALA A 454 -1.70 10.34 35.89
C ALA A 454 -1.79 11.78 36.43
N LYS A 455 -0.83 12.64 36.07
CA LYS A 455 -0.94 14.08 36.33
C LYS A 455 -1.96 14.67 35.35
N LYS A 456 -3.02 15.30 35.86
CA LYS A 456 -3.94 16.11 35.04
C LYS A 456 -3.16 17.20 34.31
N ARG A 457 -2.95 17.06 33.00
CA ARG A 457 -2.44 18.16 32.17
C ARG A 457 -3.54 19.20 32.02
N ALA A 458 -3.28 20.43 32.48
CA ALA A 458 -4.11 21.58 32.15
C ALA A 458 -4.00 21.85 30.64
N GLY A 459 -5.14 21.98 29.96
CA GLY A 459 -5.18 22.19 28.51
C GLY A 459 -4.56 23.53 28.11
N SER A 460 -3.41 23.48 27.44
CA SER A 460 -2.92 24.59 26.62
C SER A 460 -2.07 24.04 25.47
N GLY A 461 -2.72 23.54 24.42
CA GLY A 461 -2.09 23.22 23.14
C GLY A 461 -2.57 24.23 22.10
N ASN A 462 -1.70 25.16 21.70
CA ASN A 462 -1.99 26.13 20.65
C ASN A 462 -2.03 25.40 19.28
N PRO A 463 -3.10 25.47 18.46
CA PRO A 463 -3.27 24.65 17.25
C PRO A 463 -2.22 24.87 16.14
N VAL A 464 -1.42 25.93 16.25
CA VAL A 464 -0.47 26.34 15.21
C VAL A 464 0.86 25.56 15.31
N SER A 465 1.24 25.04 16.48
CA SER A 465 2.48 24.27 16.63
C SER A 465 2.35 22.81 16.15
N SER A 466 1.15 22.22 16.19
CA SER A 466 0.94 20.85 15.68
C SER A 466 0.94 20.79 14.14
N LEU A 467 0.51 21.86 13.47
CA LEU A 467 0.47 21.93 12.02
C LEU A 467 1.87 22.05 11.39
N LEU A 468 2.81 22.73 12.08
CA LEU A 468 4.21 22.84 11.66
C LEU A 468 5.03 21.57 11.96
N GLY A 469 4.72 20.87 13.06
CA GLY A 469 5.34 19.58 13.40
C GLY A 469 4.99 18.46 12.40
N ALA A 470 3.76 18.46 11.88
CA ALA A 470 3.31 17.48 10.89
C ALA A 470 3.92 17.67 9.48
N LEU A 471 4.44 18.86 9.16
CA LEU A 471 5.04 19.14 7.85
C LEU A 471 6.55 18.86 7.80
N PHE A 472 7.25 18.86 8.94
CA PHE A 472 8.72 18.79 8.99
C PHE A 472 9.32 17.85 10.05
N GLY A 473 8.53 17.00 10.71
CA GLY A 473 9.06 15.91 11.56
C GLY A 473 9.85 16.37 12.79
N ALA A 474 9.72 17.63 13.21
CA ALA A 474 10.42 18.19 14.35
C ALA A 474 9.40 18.63 15.43
N GLY A 475 8.87 17.64 16.16
CA GLY A 475 8.32 17.84 17.49
C GLY A 475 9.08 16.95 18.45
N ASP A 476 9.70 17.53 19.49
CA ASP A 476 10.58 16.82 20.43
C ASP A 476 9.88 15.64 21.15
N ASP A 477 8.54 15.63 21.25
CA ASP A 477 7.78 14.51 21.84
C ASP A 477 7.39 13.41 20.81
N ALA A 478 7.40 13.71 19.51
CA ALA A 478 6.95 12.78 18.48
C ALA A 478 8.04 11.76 18.10
N SER A 479 9.31 12.17 18.09
CA SER A 479 10.43 11.32 17.70
C SER A 479 10.74 10.21 18.72
N GLU A 480 10.45 10.40 20.01
CA GLU A 480 10.63 9.37 21.04
C GLU A 480 9.57 8.25 20.95
N GLY A 481 8.34 8.57 20.52
CA GLY A 481 7.26 7.60 20.39
C GLY A 481 7.53 6.54 19.30
N PHE A 482 8.01 6.94 18.12
CA PHE A 482 8.21 6.02 16.98
C PHE A 482 9.16 4.86 17.28
N ASN A 483 10.14 5.04 18.17
CA ASN A 483 11.13 4.02 18.54
C ASN A 483 10.78 3.26 19.83
N SER A 484 9.62 3.51 20.43
CA SER A 484 9.19 2.80 21.64
C SER A 484 8.85 1.34 21.31
N GLU A 485 9.46 0.39 22.04
CA GLU A 485 9.09 -1.04 21.99
C GLU A 485 7.75 -1.33 22.70
N VAL A 486 7.23 -0.34 23.43
CA VAL A 486 5.97 -0.43 24.18
C VAL A 486 4.85 0.22 23.37
N PRO A 487 3.66 -0.40 23.26
CA PRO A 487 2.55 0.13 22.47
C PRO A 487 2.04 1.47 23.03
N PHE A 488 1.82 1.56 24.34
CA PHE A 488 1.37 2.77 25.01
C PHE A 488 1.82 2.80 26.48
N ASP A 489 1.97 3.99 27.06
CA ASP A 489 2.21 4.10 28.51
C ASP A 489 0.91 3.97 29.30
N ARG A 490 -0.14 4.63 28.81
CA ARG A 490 -1.51 4.54 29.30
C ARG A 490 -2.48 4.37 28.15
N VAL A 491 -3.53 3.59 28.38
CA VAL A 491 -4.62 3.40 27.43
C VAL A 491 -5.95 3.37 28.16
N GLU A 492 -6.96 4.01 27.58
CA GLU A 492 -8.35 3.83 27.96
C GLU A 492 -9.12 3.22 26.79
N PHE A 493 -9.65 2.02 26.99
CA PHE A 493 -10.53 1.34 26.04
C PHE A 493 -11.98 1.71 26.34
N HIS A 494 -12.66 2.34 25.38
CA HIS A 494 -14.07 2.73 25.51
C HIS A 494 -14.98 1.63 24.95
N ALA A 495 -16.16 1.47 25.54
CA ALA A 495 -17.14 0.45 25.12
C ALA A 495 -17.69 0.68 23.69
N ASP A 496 -17.63 1.91 23.19
CA ASP A 496 -18.00 2.27 21.82
C ASP A 496 -16.88 2.00 20.79
N GLY A 497 -15.78 1.36 21.21
CA GLY A 497 -14.64 1.05 20.36
C GLY A 497 -13.63 2.18 20.25
N ARG A 498 -13.84 3.37 20.84
CA ARG A 498 -12.81 4.41 20.88
C ARG A 498 -11.67 4.04 21.82
N GLN A 499 -10.50 4.60 21.57
CA GLN A 499 -9.33 4.41 22.41
C GLN A 499 -8.62 5.73 22.66
N SER A 500 -8.18 5.94 23.90
CA SER A 500 -7.36 7.09 24.27
C SER A 500 -6.00 6.59 24.72
N VAL A 501 -4.97 6.87 23.92
CA VAL A 501 -3.58 6.47 24.22
C VAL A 501 -2.76 7.67 24.69
N THR A 502 -1.83 7.45 25.60
CA THR A 502 -0.82 8.43 26.01
C THR A 502 0.51 7.74 26.18
N GLY A 503 1.58 8.36 25.64
CA GLY A 503 2.92 7.79 25.66
C GLY A 503 3.04 6.49 24.86
N GLY A 504 4.26 5.97 24.73
CA GLY A 504 4.56 4.82 23.87
C GLY A 504 4.31 5.07 22.38
N ARG A 505 4.39 3.99 21.59
CA ARG A 505 4.47 4.05 20.13
C ARG A 505 3.22 4.56 19.44
N LEU A 506 2.05 4.12 19.85
CA LEU A 506 0.79 4.49 19.20
C LEU A 506 0.45 5.97 19.41
N SER A 507 0.96 6.60 20.48
CA SER A 507 0.74 8.02 20.75
C SER A 507 1.38 8.97 19.73
N ALA A 508 2.37 8.49 18.97
CA ALA A 508 3.07 9.28 17.94
C ALA A 508 2.16 9.69 16.77
N TYR A 509 1.04 8.98 16.57
CA TYR A 509 0.13 9.18 15.44
C TYR A 509 -1.13 10.00 15.81
N GLY A 510 -1.19 10.57 17.03
CA GLY A 510 -2.31 11.39 17.50
C GLY A 510 -3.37 10.61 18.28
N THR A 511 -4.59 11.17 18.35
CA THR A 511 -5.62 10.75 19.33
C THR A 511 -6.82 10.00 18.72
N ALA A 512 -6.84 9.74 17.42
CA ALA A 512 -8.00 9.16 16.71
C ALA A 512 -7.90 7.62 16.59
N TRP A 513 -7.55 6.96 17.68
CA TRP A 513 -7.47 5.50 17.73
C TRP A 513 -8.82 4.88 18.10
N SER A 514 -9.08 3.73 17.52
CA SER A 514 -10.18 2.85 17.90
C SER A 514 -9.70 1.40 17.91
N TRP A 515 -10.48 0.52 18.52
CA TRP A 515 -10.12 -0.87 18.67
C TRP A 515 -11.31 -1.77 18.34
N SER A 516 -11.01 -2.97 17.85
CA SER A 516 -12.02 -4.01 17.65
C SER A 516 -11.50 -5.36 18.11
N CYS A 517 -12.35 -6.10 18.81
CA CYS A 517 -12.11 -7.51 19.11
C CYS A 517 -12.05 -8.31 17.82
N VAL A 518 -11.06 -9.19 17.71
CA VAL A 518 -10.90 -10.13 16.59
C VAL A 518 -11.38 -11.52 17.00
N LYS A 519 -10.86 -12.03 18.12
CA LYS A 519 -11.24 -13.32 18.71
C LYS A 519 -10.75 -13.40 20.15
N GLN A 520 -11.22 -14.40 20.89
CA GLN A 520 -10.69 -14.75 22.21
C GLN A 520 -10.38 -16.24 22.27
N ASP A 521 -9.36 -16.60 23.05
CA ASP A 521 -8.98 -17.98 23.35
C ASP A 521 -8.54 -18.08 24.83
N GLY A 522 -9.32 -18.79 25.64
CA GLY A 522 -9.11 -18.87 27.08
C GLY A 522 -9.10 -17.47 27.74
N SER A 523 -7.97 -17.12 28.37
CA SER A 523 -7.73 -15.81 28.98
C SER A 523 -7.11 -14.78 28.03
N THR A 524 -6.98 -15.10 26.75
CA THR A 524 -6.32 -14.23 25.77
C THR A 524 -7.33 -13.61 24.82
N LEU A 525 -7.27 -12.29 24.64
CA LEU A 525 -8.04 -11.52 23.69
C LEU A 525 -7.12 -11.01 22.57
N TYR A 526 -7.56 -11.15 21.32
CA TYR A 526 -6.88 -10.57 20.16
C TYR A 526 -7.65 -9.32 19.72
N VAL A 527 -6.95 -8.21 19.59
CA VAL A 527 -7.50 -6.89 19.27
C VAL A 527 -6.79 -6.31 18.05
N ALA A 528 -7.57 -5.75 17.14
CA ALA A 528 -7.09 -4.92 16.05
C ALA A 528 -7.13 -3.45 16.49
N GLU A 529 -5.98 -2.77 16.40
CA GLU A 529 -5.80 -1.35 16.62
C GLU A 529 -6.05 -0.61 15.30
N LEU A 530 -7.01 0.31 15.30
CA LEU A 530 -7.52 0.98 14.11
C LEU A 530 -7.21 2.48 14.16
N LEU A 531 -6.63 2.99 13.09
CA LEU A 531 -6.45 4.43 12.86
C LEU A 531 -7.33 4.85 11.69
N GLU A 532 -8.28 5.76 11.93
CA GLU A 532 -9.26 6.21 10.92
C GLU A 532 -9.96 5.02 10.20
N ASP A 533 -10.40 4.01 10.97
CA ASP A 533 -11.05 2.78 10.48
C ASP A 533 -10.17 1.87 9.59
N MET A 534 -8.85 2.06 9.61
CA MET A 534 -7.86 1.17 8.99
C MET A 534 -7.12 0.35 10.04
N GLU A 535 -7.07 -0.98 9.87
CA GLU A 535 -6.27 -1.87 10.73
C GLU A 535 -4.79 -1.50 10.59
N TYR A 536 -4.20 -1.04 11.69
CA TYR A 536 -2.81 -0.58 11.73
C TYR A 536 -1.91 -1.62 12.39
N GLU A 537 -2.28 -2.08 13.59
CA GLU A 537 -1.54 -3.08 14.36
C GLU A 537 -2.49 -4.09 14.99
N ASN A 538 -1.98 -5.28 15.28
CA ASN A 538 -2.70 -6.29 16.07
C ASN A 538 -1.99 -6.47 17.40
N VAL A 539 -2.76 -6.49 18.49
CA VAL A 539 -2.26 -6.76 19.83
C VAL A 539 -2.90 -8.02 20.40
N ARG A 540 -2.11 -8.79 21.13
CA ARG A 540 -2.58 -9.92 21.93
C ARG A 540 -2.57 -9.51 23.40
N ILE A 541 -3.72 -9.58 24.04
CA ILE A 541 -3.94 -9.18 25.43
C ILE A 541 -4.24 -10.42 26.25
N GLU A 542 -3.29 -10.83 27.09
CA GLU A 542 -3.47 -11.93 28.04
C GLU A 542 -3.96 -11.36 29.37
N PHE A 543 -5.14 -11.78 29.83
CA PHE A 543 -5.66 -11.46 31.15
C PHE A 543 -5.01 -12.38 32.19
N VAL A 544 -4.20 -11.79 33.08
CA VAL A 544 -3.64 -12.49 34.23
C VAL A 544 -4.70 -12.57 35.34
N ASN A 545 -5.42 -11.47 35.54
CA ASN A 545 -6.61 -11.36 36.38
C ASN A 545 -7.42 -10.12 35.96
N ASP A 546 -8.48 -9.75 36.71
CA ASP A 546 -9.35 -8.62 36.32
C ASP A 546 -8.65 -7.24 36.38
N ASN A 547 -7.53 -7.13 37.08
CA ASN A 547 -6.75 -5.89 37.28
C ASN A 547 -5.37 -5.91 36.61
N GLU A 548 -4.99 -7.01 35.96
CA GLU A 548 -3.68 -7.17 35.33
C GLU A 548 -3.80 -7.83 33.97
N ILE A 549 -3.21 -7.19 32.96
CA ILE A 549 -3.09 -7.71 31.60
C ILE A 549 -1.64 -7.65 31.11
N ARG A 550 -1.31 -8.52 30.17
CA ARG A 550 -0.09 -8.44 29.37
C ARG A 550 -0.45 -8.16 27.92
N VAL A 551 0.04 -7.06 27.39
CA VAL A 551 -0.19 -6.65 26.01
C VAL A 551 1.05 -6.97 25.20
N ALA A 552 0.88 -7.80 24.17
CA ALA A 552 1.92 -8.17 23.24
C ALA A 552 1.65 -7.58 21.85
N LEU A 553 2.63 -6.84 21.32
CA LEU A 553 2.60 -6.33 19.95
C LEU A 553 2.92 -7.47 18.98
N LEU A 554 2.10 -7.61 17.93
CA LEU A 554 2.26 -8.68 16.95
C LEU A 554 2.78 -8.14 15.61
N TYR A 555 3.78 -8.83 15.05
CA TYR A 555 4.17 -8.73 13.64
C TYR A 555 3.85 -10.03 12.93
N GLY A 556 2.65 -10.12 12.37
CA GLY A 556 2.10 -11.40 11.93
C GLY A 556 1.84 -12.32 13.12
N GLU A 557 2.48 -13.50 13.15
CA GLU A 557 2.40 -14.44 14.27
C GLU A 557 3.50 -14.24 15.32
N ALA A 558 4.52 -13.42 15.02
CA ALA A 558 5.63 -13.18 15.93
C ALA A 558 5.26 -12.12 16.98
N VAL A 559 5.65 -12.38 18.24
CA VAL A 559 5.55 -11.40 19.32
C VAL A 559 6.77 -10.50 19.28
N ALA A 560 6.55 -9.21 19.02
CA ALA A 560 7.59 -8.20 18.98
C ALA A 560 8.07 -7.82 20.37
N SER A 561 7.11 -7.53 21.25
CA SER A 561 7.33 -7.16 22.64
C SER A 561 6.14 -7.61 23.48
N THR A 562 6.32 -7.69 24.80
CA THR A 562 5.22 -7.95 25.74
C THR A 562 5.42 -7.03 26.93
N THR A 563 4.38 -6.28 27.28
CA THR A 563 4.40 -5.31 28.37
C THR A 563 3.25 -5.59 29.34
N ARG A 564 3.53 -5.44 30.64
CA ARG A 564 2.56 -5.63 31.72
C ARG A 564 1.84 -4.33 32.04
N TYR A 565 0.52 -4.41 32.20
CA TYR A 565 -0.36 -3.29 32.53
C TYR A 565 -1.23 -3.62 33.73
N LEU A 566 -1.47 -2.60 34.55
CA LEU A 566 -2.35 -2.64 35.71
C LEU A 566 -3.54 -1.74 35.45
N ARG A 567 -4.72 -2.18 35.90
CA ARG A 567 -5.95 -1.38 35.80
C ARG A 567 -5.80 -0.12 36.65
N GLU A 568 -6.11 1.03 36.07
CA GLU A 568 -6.04 2.30 36.77
C GLU A 568 -7.00 2.32 37.97
N GLY A 569 -6.50 2.72 39.14
CA GLY A 569 -7.26 2.76 40.38
C GLY A 569 -7.30 1.45 41.19
N SER A 570 -6.66 0.37 40.72
CA SER A 570 -6.48 -0.87 41.50
C SER A 570 -5.44 -0.71 42.62
N GLU A 571 -5.57 -1.47 43.71
CA GLU A 571 -4.60 -1.51 44.82
C GLU A 571 -3.18 -1.84 44.31
N GLN A 572 -3.08 -2.76 43.35
CA GLN A 572 -1.82 -3.15 42.70
C GLN A 572 -1.15 -1.99 41.95
N ALA A 573 -1.94 -1.11 41.32
CA ALA A 573 -1.42 0.10 40.67
C ALA A 573 -0.96 1.15 41.68
N GLN A 574 -1.55 1.18 42.89
CA GLN A 574 -1.13 2.07 43.98
C GLN A 574 0.19 1.61 44.59
N GLU A 575 0.33 0.32 44.89
CA GLU A 575 1.56 -0.28 45.43
C GLU A 575 2.74 -0.14 44.45
N ALA A 576 2.52 -0.38 43.15
CA ALA A 576 3.55 -0.23 42.12
C ALA A 576 3.97 1.23 41.90
N GLY A 577 3.06 2.20 42.09
CA GLY A 577 3.36 3.63 42.01
C GLY A 577 4.16 4.16 43.21
N GLU A 578 3.93 3.60 44.40
CA GLU A 578 4.63 3.94 45.64
C GLU A 578 6.06 3.36 45.67
N ALA A 579 6.28 2.15 45.15
CA ALA A 579 7.60 1.51 45.11
C ALA A 579 8.64 2.24 44.22
N VAL A 580 8.20 3.05 43.25
CA VAL A 580 9.09 3.87 42.40
C VAL A 580 9.41 5.22 43.07
N ALA A 581 8.67 5.59 44.10
CA ALA A 581 8.80 6.85 44.82
C ALA A 581 9.52 6.67 46.18
N GLU A 582 10.78 6.23 46.18
CA GLU A 582 11.65 6.37 47.36
C GLU A 582 12.45 7.70 47.34
N PRO A 583 12.79 8.27 48.52
CA PRO A 583 12.87 9.71 48.69
C PRO A 583 14.24 10.31 48.35
N ALA A 584 14.21 11.58 47.93
CA ALA A 584 15.38 12.43 47.80
C ALA A 584 16.16 12.48 49.14
N VAL A 585 17.38 11.96 49.12
CA VAL A 585 18.32 12.04 50.24
C VAL A 585 18.76 13.49 50.40
N GLY A 586 18.49 14.04 51.59
CA GLY A 586 18.79 15.42 51.96
C GLY A 586 20.29 15.73 52.07
N GLU A 587 20.63 16.96 51.71
CA GLU A 587 21.90 17.60 52.01
C GLU A 587 22.15 17.63 53.52
N ALA A 588 23.19 16.94 53.97
CA ALA A 588 23.78 17.14 55.28
C ALA A 588 25.12 17.87 55.08
N GLY A 589 25.18 19.11 55.58
CA GLY A 589 26.37 19.96 55.54
C GLY A 589 27.54 19.38 56.33
N ALA A 590 28.74 19.57 55.79
CA ALA A 590 30.00 19.32 56.49
C ALA A 590 30.51 20.62 57.14
N PRO A 591 31.02 20.59 58.39
CA PRO A 591 31.66 21.73 58.99
C PRO A 591 33.14 21.83 58.60
N VAL A 592 33.57 23.09 58.46
CA VAL A 592 34.96 23.53 58.30
C VAL A 592 35.70 23.37 59.62
N GLU A 593 36.85 22.70 59.63
CA GLU A 593 37.87 22.91 60.66
C GLU A 593 39.27 23.02 60.05
N THR A 594 39.90 24.13 60.41
CA THR A 594 41.23 24.61 60.10
C THR A 594 42.30 23.85 60.90
N SER A 595 43.45 23.55 60.28
CA SER A 595 44.72 23.62 61.00
C SER A 595 45.87 23.93 60.05
N VAL A 596 46.56 25.03 60.36
CA VAL A 596 47.90 25.37 59.93
C VAL A 596 48.80 25.07 61.14
N VAL A 597 49.99 24.51 60.90
CA VAL A 597 51.30 25.01 61.40
C VAL A 597 52.36 23.92 61.19
N GLU A 598 53.30 24.26 60.32
CA GLU A 598 54.63 23.70 60.07
C GLU A 598 55.57 23.91 61.29
N PRO A 599 56.70 23.19 61.41
CA PRO A 599 57.84 23.32 60.49
C PRO A 599 58.36 22.03 59.86
#